data_AF-A0A080YVR1-F1
#
_entry.id   AF-A0A080YVR1-F1
#
_cell.length_a   1.000
_cell.length_b   1.000
_cell.length_c   1.000
_cell.angle_alpha   90.00
_cell.angle_beta   90.00
_cell.angle_gamma   90.00
#
_symmetry.space_group_name_H-M   'P 1'
#
loop_
_entity.id
_entity.type
_entity.pdbx_description
1 polymer ?
#
loop_
_entity_poly.entity_id
_entity_poly.type
_entity_poly.pdbx_seq_one_letter_code
_entity_poly.pdbx_strand_id
1 'polypeptide(L)'
;WLHHPQSQNLFHQPMAKGGYYAVAAGRSTGIFTTWGECEAQVKDFTGCRYKKFKTQSEAQAFIDAYNGAQSTPKAKRPREESTVADDELRPPPAQKLKPNETPKSTATTANGTQLTDNSKPSGGWWYAVAKGRKTGVFRTWKEAKIQVENFFRASFKKFPTKEEAEAFVNQHATATKSQEGNPDPKDPTTLVAFCDGSALENGRRKCRAGYACIFPHCEEWNVAKTLVEDRATNNRAEYMAALEAMKRANLEDPEGSRMLFIFSDSMLLIRSMTEWIGTWQKKNWLKSDGTPVQNRDLLELLVKEKGSRRIRWIHVKAHTGKQDWRSKWNDVADNAARSAAFQC
;
A
#
# COMPACT_ATOMS: atom_id res chain seq x y z
N TRP A 1 29.61 -68.90 13.11
CA TRP A 1 28.49 -68.24 12.42
C TRP A 1 28.20 -66.91 13.11
N LEU A 2 28.84 -65.86 12.60
CA LEU A 2 28.76 -64.46 13.08
C LEU A 2 27.62 -63.71 12.36
N HIS A 3 27.15 -62.62 12.98
CA HIS A 3 26.18 -61.58 12.53
C HIS A 3 24.71 -61.81 12.92
N HIS A 4 23.89 -60.84 13.31
CA HIS A 4 23.95 -59.45 13.80
C HIS A 4 22.49 -59.12 14.23
N PRO A 5 22.22 -58.21 15.18
CA PRO A 5 20.85 -57.86 15.60
C PRO A 5 20.12 -56.96 14.58
N GLN A 6 18.81 -57.18 14.43
CA GLN A 6 17.90 -56.37 13.61
C GLN A 6 17.80 -54.94 14.14
N SER A 7 18.47 -53.99 13.49
CA SER A 7 18.13 -52.57 13.58
C SER A 7 17.01 -52.27 12.59
N GLN A 8 15.80 -52.01 13.08
CA GLN A 8 14.75 -51.34 12.31
C GLN A 8 15.21 -49.90 12.05
N ASN A 9 15.81 -49.68 10.88
CA ASN A 9 16.08 -48.36 10.34
C ASN A 9 14.75 -47.63 10.14
N LEU A 10 14.45 -46.68 11.04
CA LEU A 10 13.53 -45.59 10.73
C LEU A 10 14.03 -44.94 9.43
N PHE A 11 13.19 -44.97 8.40
CA PHE A 11 13.41 -44.23 7.17
C PHE A 11 13.62 -42.74 7.50
N HIS A 12 14.87 -42.35 7.56
CA HIS A 12 15.29 -40.96 7.53
C HIS A 12 14.94 -40.44 6.14
N GLN A 13 13.77 -39.81 6.01
CA GLN A 13 13.43 -39.10 4.78
C GLN A 13 14.52 -38.04 4.53
N PRO A 14 15.02 -37.93 3.29
CA PRO A 14 16.11 -37.02 2.98
C PRO A 14 15.66 -35.58 3.25
N MET A 15 16.41 -34.89 4.11
CA MET A 15 16.26 -33.46 4.39
C MET A 15 16.31 -32.69 3.07
N ALA A 16 15.15 -32.21 2.61
CA ALA A 16 15.06 -31.38 1.44
C ALA A 16 15.90 -30.11 1.66
N LYS A 17 16.89 -29.88 0.79
CA LYS A 17 17.66 -28.62 0.72
C LYS A 17 16.81 -27.39 0.31
N GLY A 18 15.49 -27.48 0.42
CA GLY A 18 14.53 -26.42 0.14
C GLY A 18 13.66 -26.17 1.38
N GLY A 19 13.59 -24.92 1.84
CA GLY A 19 12.74 -24.55 2.97
C GLY A 19 11.25 -24.85 2.74
N TYR A 20 10.49 -24.91 3.83
CA TYR A 20 9.08 -25.26 3.88
C TYR A 20 8.18 -24.08 3.50
N TYR A 21 7.11 -24.32 2.76
CA TYR A 21 6.12 -23.32 2.37
C TYR A 21 4.84 -23.53 3.15
N ALA A 22 4.50 -22.60 4.03
CA ALA A 22 3.27 -22.65 4.81
C ALA A 22 2.17 -21.87 4.09
N VAL A 23 0.99 -22.48 3.92
CA VAL A 23 -0.22 -21.84 3.39
C VAL A 23 -1.25 -21.79 4.52
N ALA A 24 -1.44 -20.59 5.06
CA ALA A 24 -2.41 -20.30 6.11
C ALA A 24 -3.79 -19.91 5.54
N ALA A 25 -3.84 -19.42 4.30
CA ALA A 25 -5.08 -19.26 3.53
C ALA A 25 -4.81 -19.55 2.05
N GLY A 26 -5.57 -20.45 1.45
CA GLY A 26 -5.43 -20.93 0.07
C GLY A 26 -6.49 -21.99 -0.25
N ARG A 27 -6.41 -22.59 -1.45
CA ARG A 27 -7.29 -23.71 -1.86
C ARG A 27 -7.17 -24.90 -0.91
N SER A 28 -5.96 -25.14 -0.40
CA SER A 28 -5.70 -26.05 0.71
C SER A 28 -4.66 -25.43 1.62
N THR A 29 -4.92 -25.46 2.93
CA THR A 29 -3.99 -24.99 3.96
C THR A 29 -3.07 -26.13 4.41
N GLY A 30 -1.85 -25.78 4.80
CA GLY A 30 -0.85 -26.78 5.18
C GLY A 30 0.58 -26.38 4.86
N ILE A 31 1.51 -27.30 5.10
CA ILE A 31 2.94 -27.11 4.85
C ILE A 31 3.35 -27.94 3.64
N PHE A 32 3.97 -27.29 2.67
CA PHE A 32 4.45 -27.89 1.43
C PHE A 32 5.97 -27.84 1.36
N THR A 33 6.58 -28.81 0.68
CA THR A 33 8.06 -28.92 0.62
C THR A 33 8.62 -28.35 -0.69
N THR A 34 7.75 -28.07 -1.66
CA THR A 34 8.11 -27.45 -2.93
C THR A 34 7.30 -26.19 -3.22
N TRP A 35 7.88 -25.28 -4.02
CA TRP A 35 7.14 -24.10 -4.47
C TRP A 35 5.96 -24.47 -5.38
N GLY A 36 6.09 -25.48 -6.25
CA GLY A 36 5.03 -25.88 -7.17
C GLY A 36 3.75 -26.31 -6.44
N GLU A 37 3.89 -27.06 -5.35
CA GLU A 37 2.77 -27.44 -4.48
C GLU A 37 2.14 -26.24 -3.79
N CYS A 38 2.95 -25.33 -3.25
CA CYS A 38 2.48 -24.09 -2.62
C CYS A 38 1.77 -23.18 -3.63
N GLU A 39 2.34 -22.99 -4.82
CA GLU A 39 1.80 -22.14 -5.88
C GLU A 39 0.42 -22.63 -6.32
N ALA A 40 0.23 -23.95 -6.47
CA ALA A 40 -1.07 -24.54 -6.78
C ALA A 40 -2.17 -24.17 -5.77
N GLN A 41 -1.80 -23.90 -4.50
CA GLN A 41 -2.77 -23.53 -3.47
C GLN A 41 -3.10 -22.04 -3.41
N VAL A 42 -2.20 -21.17 -3.88
CA VAL A 42 -2.31 -19.72 -3.65
C VAL A 42 -2.49 -18.90 -4.92
N LYS A 43 -2.10 -19.45 -6.08
CA LYS A 43 -2.22 -18.82 -7.38
C LYS A 43 -3.69 -18.54 -7.72
N ASP A 44 -4.02 -17.30 -8.01
CA ASP A 44 -5.38 -16.83 -8.29
C ASP A 44 -6.38 -17.06 -7.14
N PHE A 45 -5.90 -17.33 -5.92
CA PHE A 45 -6.75 -17.44 -4.72
C PHE A 45 -6.79 -16.10 -3.98
N THR A 46 -7.93 -15.42 -4.05
CA THR A 46 -8.13 -14.11 -3.40
C THR A 46 -7.99 -14.21 -1.89
N GLY A 47 -7.11 -13.40 -1.31
CA GLY A 47 -6.86 -13.38 0.14
C GLY A 47 -5.90 -14.47 0.62
N CYS A 48 -5.15 -15.12 -0.27
CA CYS A 48 -4.17 -16.13 0.11
C CYS A 48 -3.11 -15.57 1.09
N ARG A 49 -2.66 -16.42 2.01
CA ARG A 49 -1.64 -16.14 3.01
C ARG A 49 -0.67 -17.30 3.02
N TYR A 50 0.55 -17.05 2.55
CA TYR A 50 1.61 -18.04 2.57
C TYR A 50 2.97 -17.41 2.88
N LYS A 51 3.90 -18.22 3.38
CA LYS A 51 5.28 -17.79 3.67
C LYS A 51 6.23 -18.99 3.66
N LYS A 52 7.49 -18.76 3.26
CA LYS A 52 8.57 -19.77 3.31
C LYS A 52 9.33 -19.69 4.62
N PHE A 53 9.66 -20.85 5.18
CA PHE A 53 10.36 -21.03 6.45
C PHE A 53 11.53 -21.98 6.29
N LYS A 54 12.49 -21.90 7.22
CA LYS A 54 13.65 -22.80 7.22
C LYS A 54 13.31 -24.13 7.89
N THR A 55 12.36 -24.14 8.83
CA THR A 55 11.95 -25.32 9.56
C THR A 55 10.44 -25.55 9.44
N GLN A 56 10.02 -26.81 9.54
CA GLN A 56 8.60 -27.19 9.55
C GLN A 56 7.87 -26.60 10.78
N SER A 57 8.56 -26.46 11.92
CA SER A 57 7.99 -25.89 13.14
C SER A 57 7.63 -24.41 12.98
N GLU A 58 8.49 -23.60 12.35
CA GLU A 58 8.18 -22.20 12.03
C GLU A 58 7.02 -22.07 11.04
N ALA A 59 6.95 -22.99 10.06
CA ALA A 59 5.85 -23.07 9.10
C ALA A 59 4.51 -23.42 9.77
N GLN A 60 4.52 -24.33 10.73
CA GLN A 60 3.34 -24.69 11.51
C GLN A 60 2.89 -23.51 12.40
N ALA A 61 3.81 -22.86 13.11
CA ALA A 61 3.50 -21.71 13.96
C ALA A 61 2.85 -20.55 13.17
N PHE A 62 3.22 -20.37 11.90
CA PHE A 62 2.60 -19.37 11.03
C PHE A 62 1.14 -19.70 10.69
N ILE A 63 0.82 -20.97 10.46
CA ILE A 63 -0.55 -21.43 10.20
C ILE A 63 -1.38 -21.32 11.47
N ASP A 64 -0.83 -21.75 12.60
CA ASP A 64 -1.51 -21.73 13.90
C ASP A 64 -1.80 -20.29 14.36
N ALA A 65 -0.84 -19.38 14.19
CA ALA A 65 -1.03 -17.96 14.50
C ALA A 65 -2.13 -17.32 13.64
N TYR A 66 -2.26 -17.75 12.38
CA TYR A 66 -3.30 -17.26 11.48
C TYR A 66 -4.68 -17.82 11.85
N ASN A 67 -4.76 -19.11 12.18
CA ASN A 67 -6.01 -19.76 12.60
C ASN A 67 -6.46 -19.25 13.98
N GLY A 68 -5.54 -19.02 14.91
CA GLY A 68 -5.81 -18.41 16.21
C GLY A 68 -6.28 -16.95 16.11
N ALA A 69 -5.91 -16.23 15.05
CA ALA A 69 -6.39 -14.87 14.79
C ALA A 69 -7.80 -14.82 14.15
N GLN A 70 -8.32 -15.94 13.63
CA GLN A 70 -9.66 -16.03 13.02
C GLN A 70 -10.75 -16.43 14.02
N SER A 71 -10.40 -17.01 15.18
CA SER A 71 -11.36 -17.62 16.13
C SER A 71 -11.78 -16.76 17.32
N THR A 72 -11.44 -15.47 17.40
CA THR A 72 -11.82 -14.63 18.56
C THR A 72 -12.95 -13.62 18.26
N PRO A 73 -14.11 -13.69 18.94
CA PRO A 73 -15.07 -12.59 19.00
C PRO A 73 -14.53 -11.43 19.87
N LYS A 74 -14.87 -10.19 19.50
CA LYS A 74 -14.50 -8.95 20.23
C LYS A 74 -14.89 -9.01 21.72
N ALA A 75 -13.92 -8.92 22.62
CA ALA A 75 -14.11 -8.42 24.00
C ALA A 75 -12.78 -7.91 24.63
N LYS A 76 -12.94 -7.12 25.70
CA LYS A 76 -11.99 -6.17 26.35
C LYS A 76 -10.69 -6.79 26.92
N ARG A 77 -9.63 -5.94 27.00
CA ARG A 77 -8.34 -6.16 27.70
C ARG A 77 -8.53 -6.49 29.20
N PRO A 78 -7.60 -7.24 29.83
CA PRO A 78 -6.52 -6.59 30.62
C PRO A 78 -5.09 -7.11 30.33
N ARG A 79 -4.16 -6.53 31.10
CA ARG A 79 -2.70 -6.36 31.00
C ARG A 79 -1.93 -7.48 31.71
N GLU A 80 -0.73 -7.85 31.25
CA GLU A 80 0.43 -8.14 32.12
C GLU A 80 1.78 -8.23 31.38
N GLU A 81 2.83 -7.96 32.16
CA GLU A 81 4.24 -7.72 31.83
C GLU A 81 5.04 -8.98 31.49
N SER A 82 6.10 -8.81 30.67
CA SER A 82 7.37 -9.48 30.91
C SER A 82 8.51 -8.74 30.22
N THR A 83 9.60 -8.62 30.98
CA THR A 83 10.83 -7.87 30.78
C THR A 83 11.86 -8.69 30.03
N VAL A 84 12.60 -8.10 29.08
CA VAL A 84 14.07 -8.26 28.95
C VAL A 84 14.70 -7.30 27.92
N ALA A 85 15.69 -6.56 28.42
CA ALA A 85 17.00 -6.14 27.89
C ALA A 85 17.16 -5.50 26.49
N ASP A 86 17.90 -4.38 26.54
CA ASP A 86 18.40 -3.50 25.48
C ASP A 86 19.32 -4.18 24.45
N ASP A 87 19.22 -3.74 23.20
CA ASP A 87 20.39 -3.55 22.34
C ASP A 87 20.16 -2.40 21.33
N GLU A 88 21.21 -1.63 21.11
CA GLU A 88 21.26 -0.27 20.58
C GLU A 88 20.86 -0.14 19.09
N LEU A 89 19.98 0.81 18.76
CA LEU A 89 19.93 1.41 17.41
C LEU A 89 19.64 2.91 17.47
N ARG A 90 20.70 3.69 17.23
CA ARG A 90 20.69 5.16 17.12
C ARG A 90 19.77 5.63 15.97
N PRO A 91 18.95 6.68 16.15
CA PRO A 91 18.11 7.21 15.08
C PRO A 91 18.92 8.03 14.04
N PRO A 92 18.57 8.00 12.74
CA PRO A 92 19.23 8.78 11.69
C PRO A 92 18.91 10.28 11.79
N PRO A 93 19.78 11.16 11.24
CA PRO A 93 19.60 12.61 11.31
C PRO A 93 18.43 13.10 10.44
N ALA A 94 17.74 14.13 10.95
CA ALA A 94 16.53 14.70 10.37
C ALA A 94 16.78 15.34 8.99
N GLN A 95 15.86 15.12 8.05
CA GLN A 95 15.72 15.96 6.86
C GLN A 95 15.20 17.34 7.30
N LYS A 96 16.11 18.32 7.32
CA LYS A 96 15.82 19.71 7.65
C LYS A 96 14.96 20.36 6.56
N LEU A 97 13.82 20.93 6.95
CA LEU A 97 13.30 22.13 6.30
C LEU A 97 13.78 23.32 7.14
N LYS A 98 14.30 24.35 6.46
CA LYS A 98 15.01 25.51 7.03
C LYS A 98 14.10 26.36 7.93
N PRO A 99 14.61 26.96 9.02
CA PRO A 99 13.86 27.87 9.87
C PRO A 99 13.90 29.33 9.35
N ASN A 100 12.80 30.05 9.53
CA ASN A 100 12.75 31.51 9.43
C ASN A 100 12.99 32.10 10.83
N GLU A 101 13.75 33.20 10.91
CA GLU A 101 14.40 33.69 12.13
C GLU A 101 13.54 34.62 13.02
N THR A 102 13.62 34.39 14.34
CA THR A 102 13.67 35.33 15.50
C THR A 102 12.52 36.31 15.83
N PRO A 103 12.43 36.90 17.07
CA PRO A 103 13.42 36.89 18.19
C PRO A 103 12.93 36.49 19.60
N LYS A 104 13.96 36.33 20.44
CA LYS A 104 14.03 35.99 21.87
C LYS A 104 13.27 36.95 22.80
N SER A 105 12.83 36.42 23.94
CA SER A 105 12.75 37.19 25.19
C SER A 105 13.32 36.38 26.36
N THR A 106 14.18 37.05 27.12
CA THR A 106 14.89 36.67 28.33
C THR A 106 14.04 36.96 29.57
N ALA A 107 14.04 36.09 30.58
CA ALA A 107 13.85 36.49 31.99
C ALA A 107 14.40 35.44 32.95
N THR A 108 14.91 35.95 34.06
CA THR A 108 15.79 35.35 35.07
C THR A 108 15.01 35.00 36.34
N THR A 109 15.36 33.86 36.96
CA THR A 109 15.31 33.44 38.39
C THR A 109 14.03 33.62 39.24
N ALA A 110 13.53 32.52 39.82
CA ALA A 110 13.39 32.33 41.28
C ALA A 110 12.78 30.96 41.64
N ASN A 111 13.16 30.47 42.83
CA ASN A 111 12.97 29.13 43.40
C ASN A 111 11.53 28.60 43.42
N GLY A 112 11.38 27.30 43.18
CA GLY A 112 10.16 26.54 43.44
C GLY A 112 10.40 25.04 43.28
N THR A 113 10.34 24.34 44.40
CA THR A 113 10.46 22.89 44.64
C THR A 113 10.16 22.00 43.43
N GLN A 114 11.18 21.27 42.98
CA GLN A 114 11.13 20.39 41.83
C GLN A 114 10.36 19.09 42.16
N LEU A 115 9.07 19.08 41.87
CA LEU A 115 8.33 17.84 41.66
C LEU A 115 8.79 17.25 40.32
N THR A 116 9.52 16.14 40.35
CA THR A 116 9.95 15.44 39.14
C THR A 116 8.76 14.76 38.50
N ASP A 117 8.25 15.33 37.41
CA ASP A 117 7.23 14.73 36.57
C ASP A 117 7.79 13.49 35.84
N ASN A 118 7.30 12.31 36.21
CA ASN A 118 7.62 11.01 35.60
C ASN A 118 7.05 10.85 34.17
N SER A 119 6.65 11.92 33.49
CA SER A 119 6.04 11.89 32.15
C SER A 119 7.04 11.73 30.99
N LYS A 120 8.34 11.92 31.21
CA LYS A 120 9.32 12.00 30.12
C LYS A 120 9.89 10.63 29.73
N PRO A 121 9.77 10.17 28.46
CA PRO A 121 10.38 8.92 28.03
C PRO A 121 11.91 9.00 28.06
N SER A 122 12.59 7.87 28.28
CA SER A 122 14.05 7.77 28.53
C SER A 122 14.95 8.41 27.45
N GLY A 123 14.43 8.61 26.23
CA GLY A 123 15.12 9.29 25.14
C GLY A 123 14.85 10.80 25.01
N GLY A 124 13.98 11.38 25.85
CA GLY A 124 13.65 12.81 25.86
C GLY A 124 12.80 13.33 24.69
N TRP A 125 12.33 12.46 23.80
CA TRP A 125 11.56 12.80 22.61
C TRP A 125 10.23 12.05 22.54
N TRP A 126 9.18 12.74 22.13
CA TRP A 126 7.89 12.19 21.73
C TRP A 126 7.82 12.02 20.22
N TYR A 127 7.27 10.92 19.74
CA TYR A 127 7.22 10.60 18.31
C TYR A 127 5.78 10.70 17.81
N ALA A 128 5.50 11.73 17.02
CA ALA A 128 4.19 11.94 16.41
C ALA A 128 4.11 11.21 15.06
N VAL A 129 3.06 10.43 14.84
CA VAL A 129 2.70 9.85 13.55
C VAL A 129 1.36 10.46 13.13
N ALA A 130 1.43 11.43 12.23
CA ALA A 130 0.27 12.06 11.62
C ALA A 130 -0.31 11.22 10.46
N LYS A 131 0.52 10.43 9.79
CA LYS A 131 0.10 9.49 8.76
C LYS A 131 0.93 8.20 8.85
N GLY A 132 0.26 7.08 9.05
CA GLY A 132 0.84 5.76 9.30
C GLY A 132 -0.23 4.71 9.51
N ARG A 133 0.16 3.46 9.79
CA ARG A 133 -0.77 2.35 10.12
C ARG A 133 -1.64 2.67 11.32
N LYS A 134 -1.04 3.31 12.34
CA LYS A 134 -1.73 3.90 13.49
C LYS A 134 -1.19 5.32 13.67
N THR A 135 -2.10 6.29 13.69
CA THR A 135 -1.77 7.69 13.98
C THR A 135 -1.79 7.94 15.49
N GLY A 136 -1.10 8.99 15.92
CA GLY A 136 -1.00 9.37 17.33
C GLY A 136 0.43 9.66 17.77
N VAL A 137 0.60 9.81 19.08
CA VAL A 137 1.89 10.09 19.70
C VAL A 137 2.39 8.83 20.41
N PHE A 138 3.66 8.51 20.17
CA PHE A 138 4.35 7.32 20.68
C PHE A 138 5.52 7.73 21.57
N ARG A 139 5.85 6.89 22.55
CA ARG A 139 6.92 7.17 23.52
C ARG A 139 8.29 6.76 23.00
N THR A 140 8.33 5.82 22.07
CA THR A 140 9.59 5.30 21.51
C THR A 140 9.59 5.35 19.99
N TRP A 141 10.78 5.47 19.41
CA TRP A 141 10.94 5.34 17.96
C TRP A 141 10.55 3.95 17.47
N LYS A 142 10.81 2.89 18.24
CA LYS A 142 10.44 1.51 17.91
C LYS A 142 8.93 1.39 17.64
N GLU A 143 8.10 1.98 18.50
CA GLU A 143 6.64 2.02 18.33
C GLU A 143 6.21 2.83 17.10
N ALA A 144 6.75 4.04 16.93
CA ALA A 144 6.43 4.92 15.82
C ALA A 144 6.86 4.32 14.48
N LYS A 145 8.06 3.71 14.43
CA LYS A 145 8.65 3.07 13.26
C LYS A 145 7.74 2.00 12.68
N ILE A 146 7.16 1.13 13.52
CA ILE A 146 6.19 0.11 13.09
C ILE A 146 5.01 0.74 12.33
N GLN A 147 4.63 1.97 12.67
CA GLN A 147 3.50 2.65 12.01
C GLN A 147 3.87 3.25 10.66
N VAL A 148 5.13 3.61 10.46
CA VAL A 148 5.57 4.42 9.29
C VAL A 148 6.48 3.68 8.33
N GLU A 149 7.13 2.61 8.79
CA GLU A 149 8.07 1.83 7.99
C GLU A 149 7.36 1.18 6.80
N ASN A 150 7.87 1.45 5.59
CA ASN A 150 7.23 1.04 4.34
C ASN A 150 5.77 1.48 4.21
N PHE A 151 5.35 2.52 4.93
CA PHE A 151 4.02 3.11 4.81
C PHE A 151 4.09 4.33 3.91
N PHE A 152 3.37 4.26 2.79
CA PHE A 152 3.46 5.30 1.78
C PHE A 152 2.91 6.66 2.27
N ARG A 153 3.69 7.71 2.04
CA ARG A 153 3.44 9.08 2.56
C ARG A 153 3.25 9.10 4.07
N ALA A 154 3.96 8.24 4.80
CA ALA A 154 4.00 8.39 6.23
C ALA A 154 4.44 9.81 6.61
N SER A 155 3.72 10.42 7.54
CA SER A 155 4.03 11.75 8.06
C SER A 155 4.25 11.58 9.54
N PHE A 156 5.47 11.84 9.98
CA PHE A 156 5.88 11.68 11.35
C PHE A 156 7.02 12.64 11.69
N LYS A 157 7.09 13.03 12.95
CA LYS A 157 8.11 13.94 13.47
C LYS A 157 8.31 13.69 14.95
N LYS A 158 9.48 14.01 15.48
CA LYS A 158 9.76 13.95 16.92
C LYS A 158 9.74 15.34 17.54
N PHE A 159 9.28 15.43 18.78
CA PHE A 159 9.09 16.67 19.52
C PHE A 159 9.61 16.55 20.95
N PRO A 160 10.10 17.64 21.55
CA PRO A 160 10.57 17.66 22.93
C PRO A 160 9.44 17.47 23.95
N THR A 161 8.21 17.89 23.63
CA THR A 161 7.04 17.82 24.50
C THR A 161 5.93 16.97 23.86
N LYS A 162 5.06 16.42 24.70
CA LYS A 162 3.93 15.59 24.25
C LYS A 162 2.91 16.46 23.51
N GLU A 163 2.72 17.66 24.01
CA GLU A 163 1.78 18.67 23.55
C GLU A 163 2.12 19.11 22.11
N GLU A 164 3.40 19.35 21.81
CA GLU A 164 3.84 19.65 20.44
C GLU A 164 3.65 18.47 19.48
N ALA A 165 3.89 17.23 19.96
CA ALA A 165 3.64 16.03 19.18
C ALA A 165 2.14 15.84 18.89
N GLU A 166 1.28 16.06 19.88
CA GLU A 166 -0.17 16.00 19.75
C GLU A 166 -0.67 17.11 18.81
N ALA A 167 -0.15 18.34 18.92
CA ALA A 167 -0.47 19.44 18.02
C ALA A 167 -0.14 19.11 16.56
N PHE A 168 1.01 18.48 16.30
CA PHE A 168 1.38 18.02 14.96
C PHE A 168 0.41 16.97 14.40
N VAL A 169 0.05 15.96 15.21
CA VAL A 169 -0.94 14.95 14.80
C VAL A 169 -2.29 15.60 14.52
N ASN A 170 -2.74 16.51 15.39
CA ASN A 170 -4.02 17.17 15.30
C ASN A 170 -4.09 18.13 14.10
N GLN A 171 -3.05 18.94 13.87
CA GLN A 171 -2.96 19.81 12.70
C GLN A 171 -3.02 19.01 11.39
N HIS A 172 -2.38 17.84 11.36
CA HIS A 172 -2.42 16.98 10.18
C HIS A 172 -3.72 16.17 10.09
N ALA A 173 -4.39 15.89 11.21
CA ALA A 173 -5.74 15.32 11.22
C ALA A 173 -6.78 16.34 10.73
N THR A 174 -6.69 17.61 11.12
CA THR A 174 -7.59 18.68 10.66
C THR A 174 -7.34 19.06 9.20
N ALA A 175 -6.07 19.09 8.76
CA ALA A 175 -5.73 19.23 7.34
C ALA A 175 -6.18 18.02 6.49
N THR A 176 -6.39 16.85 7.10
CA THR A 176 -6.98 15.68 6.44
C THR A 176 -8.52 15.74 6.44
N LYS A 177 -9.14 16.34 7.47
CA LYS A 177 -10.60 16.50 7.57
C LYS A 177 -11.20 17.53 6.61
N SER A 178 -10.46 18.57 6.20
CA SER A 178 -10.95 19.57 5.23
C SER A 178 -10.97 19.07 3.77
N GLN A 179 -10.68 17.79 3.52
CA GLN A 179 -10.77 17.10 2.23
C GLN A 179 -11.19 15.62 2.42
N GLU A 180 -12.27 15.37 3.18
CA GLU A 180 -13.08 14.16 3.04
C GLU A 180 -13.83 14.26 1.69
N GLY A 181 -13.20 13.96 0.55
CA GLY A 181 -12.86 12.60 0.15
C GLY A 181 -13.95 11.95 -0.71
N ASN A 182 -15.11 12.60 -0.85
CA ASN A 182 -16.20 12.15 -1.71
C ASN A 182 -16.70 13.32 -2.59
N PRO A 183 -16.02 13.60 -3.72
CA PRO A 183 -16.58 14.55 -4.69
C PRO A 183 -17.92 14.01 -5.20
N ASP A 184 -18.87 14.89 -5.51
CA ASP A 184 -20.04 14.49 -6.30
C ASP A 184 -19.56 14.20 -7.74
N PRO A 185 -19.58 12.95 -8.22
CA PRO A 185 -19.06 12.62 -9.54
C PRO A 185 -19.79 13.32 -10.69
N LYS A 186 -21.03 13.78 -10.47
CA LYS A 186 -21.88 14.42 -11.48
C LYS A 186 -21.81 15.95 -11.45
N ASP A 187 -21.20 16.54 -10.44
CA ASP A 187 -21.03 17.99 -10.37
C ASP A 187 -19.96 18.42 -11.41
N PRO A 188 -20.31 19.28 -12.39
CA PRO A 188 -19.39 19.71 -13.45
C PRO A 188 -18.19 20.50 -12.92
N THR A 189 -18.27 21.05 -11.70
CA THR A 189 -17.15 21.72 -11.04
C THR A 189 -16.16 20.73 -10.44
N THR A 190 -16.50 19.43 -10.33
CA THR A 190 -15.60 18.37 -9.86
C THR A 190 -14.88 17.67 -11.00
N LEU A 191 -13.60 17.34 -10.80
CA LEU A 191 -12.81 16.66 -11.82
C LEU A 191 -12.65 15.20 -11.40
N VAL A 192 -13.66 14.39 -11.70
CA VAL A 192 -13.77 12.98 -11.29
C VAL A 192 -13.72 12.07 -12.50
N ALA A 193 -12.79 11.12 -12.49
CA ALA A 193 -12.64 10.10 -13.52
C ALA A 193 -12.68 8.69 -12.90
N PHE A 194 -13.38 7.78 -13.56
CA PHE A 194 -13.33 6.33 -13.32
C PHE A 194 -12.51 5.68 -14.43
N CYS A 195 -11.47 4.96 -14.06
CA CYS A 195 -10.51 4.39 -14.99
C CYS A 195 -10.47 2.87 -14.82
N ASP A 196 -10.60 2.16 -15.93
CA ASP A 196 -10.61 0.70 -15.96
C ASP A 196 -9.90 0.17 -17.21
N GLY A 197 -9.22 -0.96 -17.06
CA GLY A 197 -8.58 -1.69 -18.14
C GLY A 197 -9.05 -3.14 -18.17
N SER A 198 -9.49 -3.60 -19.34
CA SER A 198 -9.94 -4.98 -19.54
C SER A 198 -9.07 -5.69 -20.56
N ALA A 199 -8.57 -6.88 -20.22
CA ALA A 199 -7.85 -7.74 -21.14
C ALA A 199 -8.50 -9.13 -21.24
N LEU A 200 -9.04 -9.44 -22.41
CA LEU A 200 -9.51 -10.77 -22.78
C LEU A 200 -8.31 -11.66 -23.09
N GLU A 201 -8.29 -12.87 -22.52
CA GLU A 201 -7.16 -13.80 -22.66
C GLU A 201 -5.80 -13.21 -22.22
N ASN A 202 -5.81 -12.41 -21.15
CA ASN A 202 -4.62 -11.74 -20.63
C ASN A 202 -3.41 -12.69 -20.49
N GLY A 203 -2.26 -12.27 -21.03
CA GLY A 203 -1.03 -13.06 -21.02
C GLY A 203 -0.93 -14.15 -22.11
N ARG A 204 -1.94 -14.30 -22.97
CA ARG A 204 -1.92 -15.23 -24.12
C ARG A 204 -1.63 -14.50 -25.43
N ARG A 205 -1.27 -15.27 -26.48
CA ARG A 205 -0.91 -14.75 -27.81
C ARG A 205 -2.02 -13.95 -28.49
N LYS A 206 -3.29 -14.23 -28.18
CA LYS A 206 -4.47 -13.54 -28.72
C LYS A 206 -5.06 -12.54 -27.73
N CYS A 207 -4.27 -12.06 -26.76
CA CYS A 207 -4.73 -11.08 -25.79
C CYS A 207 -5.27 -9.84 -26.52
N ARG A 208 -6.54 -9.52 -26.26
CA ARG A 208 -7.17 -8.27 -26.72
C ARG A 208 -7.47 -7.43 -25.50
N ALA A 209 -7.07 -6.18 -25.51
CA ALA A 209 -7.31 -5.30 -24.39
C ALA A 209 -7.98 -4.01 -24.85
N GLY A 210 -8.78 -3.45 -23.95
CA GLY A 210 -9.40 -2.15 -24.08
C GLY A 210 -9.30 -1.42 -22.75
N TYR A 211 -9.31 -0.10 -22.81
CA TYR A 211 -9.26 0.76 -21.64
C TYR A 211 -10.36 1.80 -21.75
N ALA A 212 -10.86 2.24 -20.60
CA ALA A 212 -11.84 3.28 -20.52
C ALA A 212 -11.56 4.28 -19.40
N CYS A 213 -11.85 5.55 -19.68
CA CYS A 213 -11.91 6.62 -18.70
C CYS A 213 -13.27 7.29 -18.81
N ILE A 214 -14.04 7.26 -17.72
CA ILE A 214 -15.40 7.78 -17.65
C ILE A 214 -15.46 8.99 -16.71
N PHE A 215 -16.02 10.10 -17.19
CA PHE A 215 -16.25 11.34 -16.46
C PHE A 215 -17.75 11.52 -16.22
N PRO A 216 -18.28 11.18 -15.02
CA PRO A 216 -19.73 11.13 -14.81
C PRO A 216 -20.49 12.46 -14.95
N HIS A 217 -19.78 13.59 -14.89
CA HIS A 217 -20.33 14.94 -15.09
C HIS A 217 -20.31 15.38 -16.56
N CYS A 218 -19.61 14.68 -17.45
CA CYS A 218 -19.50 15.04 -18.87
C CYS A 218 -19.21 13.82 -19.74
N GLU A 219 -20.25 13.28 -20.37
CA GLU A 219 -20.13 12.07 -21.21
C GLU A 219 -19.25 12.28 -22.44
N GLU A 220 -19.22 13.48 -23.01
CA GLU A 220 -18.35 13.84 -24.15
C GLU A 220 -16.85 13.71 -23.82
N TRP A 221 -16.51 13.64 -22.53
CA TRP A 221 -15.14 13.45 -22.09
C TRP A 221 -14.71 11.99 -22.00
N ASN A 222 -15.69 11.07 -22.07
CA ASN A 222 -15.44 9.65 -21.96
C ASN A 222 -14.52 9.16 -23.08
N VAL A 223 -13.61 8.27 -22.71
CA VAL A 223 -12.74 7.55 -23.63
C VAL A 223 -12.98 6.07 -23.42
N ALA A 224 -13.23 5.32 -24.49
CA ALA A 224 -13.20 3.86 -24.49
C ALA A 224 -12.53 3.43 -25.80
N LYS A 225 -11.35 2.81 -25.71
CA LYS A 225 -10.51 2.52 -26.87
C LYS A 225 -9.86 1.14 -26.72
N THR A 226 -9.69 0.47 -27.85
CA THR A 226 -8.83 -0.71 -27.93
C THR A 226 -7.37 -0.31 -27.63
N LEU A 227 -6.68 -1.15 -26.86
CA LEU A 227 -5.24 -1.07 -26.69
C LEU A 227 -4.54 -1.80 -27.85
N VAL A 228 -4.16 -1.03 -28.87
CA VAL A 228 -3.43 -1.55 -30.04
C VAL A 228 -1.93 -1.51 -29.78
N GLU A 229 -1.39 -2.61 -29.28
CA GLU A 229 0.05 -2.78 -29.02
C GLU A 229 0.46 -4.24 -29.19
N ASP A 230 1.72 -4.49 -29.58
CA ASP A 230 2.27 -5.85 -29.77
C ASP A 230 2.11 -6.75 -28.54
N ARG A 231 2.12 -6.15 -27.34
CA ARG A 231 1.99 -6.85 -26.06
C ARG A 231 0.97 -6.18 -25.15
N ALA A 232 -0.28 -6.15 -25.60
CA ALA A 232 -1.43 -5.78 -24.78
C ALA A 232 -1.51 -6.64 -23.51
N THR A 233 -1.77 -6.00 -22.36
CA THR A 233 -2.04 -6.67 -21.07
C THR A 233 -3.04 -5.84 -20.27
N ASN A 234 -3.67 -6.44 -19.25
CA ASN A 234 -4.58 -5.70 -18.37
C ASN A 234 -3.90 -4.49 -17.73
N ASN A 235 -2.70 -4.68 -17.16
CA ASN A 235 -1.97 -3.62 -16.48
C ASN A 235 -1.67 -2.42 -17.40
N ARG A 236 -1.39 -2.67 -18.67
CA ARG A 236 -1.15 -1.60 -19.65
C ARG A 236 -2.45 -0.87 -19.98
N ALA A 237 -3.57 -1.57 -20.10
CA ALA A 237 -4.88 -0.97 -20.28
C ALA A 237 -5.26 -0.06 -19.09
N GLU A 238 -5.03 -0.52 -17.85
CA GLU A 238 -5.22 0.30 -16.64
C GLU A 238 -4.41 1.61 -16.68
N TYR A 239 -3.14 1.52 -17.08
CA TYR A 239 -2.25 2.67 -17.14
C TYR A 239 -2.67 3.65 -18.25
N MET A 240 -3.15 3.12 -19.38
CA MET A 240 -3.67 3.94 -20.48
C MET A 240 -4.98 4.65 -20.12
N ALA A 241 -5.89 4.00 -19.40
CA ALA A 241 -7.10 4.64 -18.88
C ALA A 241 -6.76 5.86 -18.01
N ALA A 242 -5.85 5.69 -17.06
CA ALA A 242 -5.40 6.78 -16.20
C ALA A 242 -4.65 7.88 -16.97
N LEU A 243 -3.87 7.52 -18.00
CA LEU A 243 -3.16 8.48 -18.83
C LEU A 243 -4.14 9.38 -19.60
N GLU A 244 -5.17 8.80 -20.21
CA GLU A 244 -6.20 9.58 -20.92
C GLU A 244 -7.02 10.45 -19.95
N ALA A 245 -7.26 9.97 -18.72
CA ALA A 245 -7.89 10.77 -17.67
C ALA A 245 -7.07 12.04 -17.34
N MET A 246 -5.75 11.89 -17.21
CA MET A 246 -4.85 13.00 -16.92
C MET A 246 -4.73 13.98 -18.10
N LYS A 247 -4.62 13.46 -19.34
CA LYS A 247 -4.63 14.29 -20.54
C LYS A 247 -5.90 15.14 -20.64
N ARG A 248 -7.06 14.51 -20.43
CA ARG A 248 -8.34 15.22 -20.41
C ARG A 248 -8.35 16.29 -19.32
N ALA A 249 -7.98 15.93 -18.10
CA ALA A 249 -7.90 16.89 -16.99
C ALA A 249 -6.97 18.09 -17.28
N ASN A 250 -5.85 17.87 -17.96
CA ASN A 250 -4.93 18.92 -18.37
C ASN A 250 -5.47 19.79 -19.52
N LEU A 251 -6.27 19.22 -20.40
CA LEU A 251 -6.96 19.97 -21.45
C LEU A 251 -8.03 20.91 -20.85
N GLU A 252 -8.82 20.39 -19.91
CA GLU A 252 -10.02 21.08 -19.39
C GLU A 252 -9.73 22.02 -18.22
N ASP A 253 -8.60 21.84 -17.53
CA ASP A 253 -8.13 22.72 -16.45
C ASP A 253 -6.61 22.94 -16.59
N PRO A 254 -6.11 23.61 -17.64
CA PRO A 254 -4.66 23.72 -17.91
C PRO A 254 -3.83 24.24 -16.72
N GLU A 255 -4.41 25.14 -15.92
CA GLU A 255 -3.77 25.73 -14.73
C GLU A 255 -3.64 24.75 -13.54
N GLY A 256 -4.30 23.59 -13.59
CA GLY A 256 -4.22 22.60 -12.51
C GLY A 256 -4.87 23.06 -11.22
N SER A 257 -5.84 23.97 -11.31
CA SER A 257 -6.52 24.57 -10.17
C SER A 257 -7.38 23.55 -9.41
N ARG A 258 -7.93 22.57 -10.13
CA ARG A 258 -8.81 21.53 -9.60
C ARG A 258 -8.02 20.28 -9.23
N MET A 259 -8.37 19.68 -8.08
CA MET A 259 -7.87 18.35 -7.77
C MET A 259 -8.58 17.32 -8.64
N LEU A 260 -7.80 16.53 -9.39
CA LEU A 260 -8.31 15.40 -10.15
C LEU A 260 -8.49 14.19 -9.22
N PHE A 261 -9.67 13.58 -9.20
CA PHE A 261 -9.94 12.34 -8.50
C PHE A 261 -9.98 11.20 -9.51
N ILE A 262 -9.07 10.23 -9.38
CA ILE A 262 -9.05 9.01 -10.20
C ILE A 262 -9.50 7.84 -9.33
N PHE A 263 -10.61 7.23 -9.73
CA PHE A 263 -11.13 5.98 -9.19
C PHE A 263 -10.70 4.83 -10.10
N SER A 264 -10.14 3.78 -9.53
CA SER A 264 -9.77 2.55 -10.25
C SER A 264 -9.70 1.38 -9.27
N ASP A 265 -9.97 0.18 -9.74
CA ASP A 265 -9.78 -1.06 -8.97
C ASP A 265 -8.34 -1.62 -9.07
N SER A 266 -7.53 -1.08 -9.99
CA SER A 266 -6.13 -1.46 -10.17
C SER A 266 -5.25 -0.93 -9.05
N MET A 267 -5.07 -1.76 -8.02
CA MET A 267 -4.10 -1.49 -6.95
C MET A 267 -2.67 -1.36 -7.51
N LEU A 268 -2.34 -2.02 -8.62
CA LEU A 268 -1.04 -1.89 -9.26
C LEU A 268 -0.81 -0.48 -9.80
N LEU A 269 -1.78 0.09 -10.53
CA LEU A 269 -1.75 1.47 -11.02
C LEU A 269 -1.63 2.44 -9.84
N ILE A 270 -2.55 2.31 -8.88
CA ILE A 270 -2.60 3.21 -7.72
C ILE A 270 -1.28 3.17 -6.97
N ARG A 271 -0.74 1.99 -6.65
CA ARG A 271 0.55 1.89 -5.94
C ARG A 271 1.75 2.30 -6.78
N SER A 272 1.72 2.10 -8.09
CA SER A 272 2.78 2.60 -8.96
C SER A 272 2.86 4.13 -8.86
N MET A 273 1.73 4.81 -9.07
CA MET A 273 1.66 6.28 -9.11
C MET A 273 1.75 6.95 -7.74
N THR A 274 1.42 6.21 -6.69
CA THR A 274 1.53 6.71 -5.33
C THR A 274 2.86 6.24 -4.74
N GLU A 275 3.03 4.95 -4.49
CA GLU A 275 4.07 4.40 -3.63
C GLU A 275 5.45 4.24 -4.27
N TRP A 276 5.49 3.77 -5.52
CA TRP A 276 6.72 3.16 -6.03
C TRP A 276 7.50 4.05 -6.98
N ILE A 277 6.84 4.90 -7.76
CA ILE A 277 7.48 5.63 -8.85
C ILE A 277 8.65 6.50 -8.41
N GLY A 278 8.53 7.18 -7.26
CA GLY A 278 9.60 8.01 -6.73
C GLY A 278 10.84 7.22 -6.31
N THR A 279 10.68 5.95 -5.93
CA THR A 279 11.82 5.06 -5.64
C THR A 279 12.39 4.48 -6.92
N TRP A 280 11.53 4.08 -7.86
CA TRP A 280 11.95 3.54 -9.15
C TRP A 280 12.75 4.55 -9.96
N GLN A 281 12.31 5.81 -10.06
CA GLN A 281 13.08 6.86 -10.75
C GLN A 281 14.48 7.06 -10.13
N LYS A 282 14.59 7.04 -8.80
CA LYS A 282 15.89 7.15 -8.10
C LYS A 282 16.79 5.94 -8.31
N LYS A 283 16.21 4.77 -8.54
CA LYS A 283 16.93 3.50 -8.77
C LYS A 283 17.07 3.17 -10.26
N ASN A 284 17.02 4.17 -11.13
CA ASN A 284 17.11 4.00 -12.58
C ASN A 284 16.13 2.93 -13.13
N TRP A 285 14.90 2.94 -12.61
CA TRP A 285 13.83 2.01 -12.96
C TRP A 285 14.13 0.54 -12.70
N LEU A 286 14.84 0.27 -11.60
CA LEU A 286 15.06 -1.08 -11.08
C LEU A 286 14.21 -1.35 -9.84
N LYS A 287 13.69 -2.58 -9.75
CA LYS A 287 13.04 -3.13 -8.55
C LYS A 287 14.08 -3.45 -7.47
N SER A 288 13.62 -3.78 -6.27
CA SER A 288 14.50 -4.13 -5.14
C SER A 288 15.34 -5.40 -5.37
N ASP A 289 14.85 -6.28 -6.24
CA ASP A 289 15.51 -7.51 -6.68
C ASP A 289 16.52 -7.27 -7.83
N GLY A 290 16.74 -6.02 -8.24
CA GLY A 290 17.64 -5.65 -9.33
C GLY A 290 17.06 -5.80 -10.73
N THR A 291 15.83 -6.32 -10.88
CA THR A 291 15.21 -6.48 -12.20
C THR A 291 14.54 -5.19 -12.68
N PRO A 292 14.43 -4.95 -13.99
CA PRO A 292 13.75 -3.78 -14.53
C PRO A 292 12.28 -3.69 -14.11
N VAL A 293 11.81 -2.47 -13.87
CA VAL A 293 10.38 -2.18 -13.66
C VAL A 293 9.63 -2.42 -14.97
N GLN A 294 8.54 -3.19 -14.89
CA GLN A 294 7.66 -3.45 -16.03
C GLN A 294 6.80 -2.22 -16.35
N ASN A 295 6.40 -2.08 -17.62
CA ASN A 295 5.56 -0.96 -18.11
C ASN A 295 6.18 0.42 -17.84
N ARG A 296 7.52 0.49 -17.77
CA ARG A 296 8.27 1.73 -17.55
C ARG A 296 7.87 2.81 -18.56
N ASP A 297 7.71 2.43 -19.81
CA ASP A 297 7.29 3.31 -20.91
C ASP A 297 5.99 4.07 -20.58
N LEU A 298 4.96 3.36 -20.11
CA LEU A 298 3.69 3.98 -19.71
C LEU A 298 3.80 4.75 -18.39
N LEU A 299 4.61 4.27 -17.45
CA LEU A 299 4.84 4.97 -16.17
C LEU A 299 5.56 6.30 -16.39
N GLU A 300 6.52 6.36 -17.32
CA GLU A 300 7.19 7.61 -17.71
C GLU A 300 6.19 8.58 -18.35
N LEU A 301 5.29 8.10 -19.21
CA LEU A 301 4.21 8.92 -19.76
C LEU A 301 3.27 9.45 -18.67
N LEU A 302 2.84 8.60 -17.73
CA LEU A 302 1.99 8.98 -16.61
C LEU A 302 2.66 10.05 -15.73
N VAL A 303 3.96 9.94 -15.45
CA VAL A 303 4.69 10.97 -14.66
C VAL A 303 4.75 12.28 -15.43
N LYS A 304 5.07 12.21 -16.72
CA LYS A 304 5.15 13.40 -17.58
C LYS A 304 3.80 14.11 -17.64
N GLU A 305 2.73 13.37 -17.92
CA GLU A 305 1.37 13.92 -18.03
C GLU A 305 0.86 14.45 -16.69
N LYS A 306 1.12 13.74 -15.59
CA LYS A 306 0.75 14.21 -14.24
C LYS A 306 1.36 15.57 -13.93
N GLY A 307 2.63 15.80 -14.28
CA GLY A 307 3.35 17.04 -13.99
C GLY A 307 3.13 17.52 -12.54
N SER A 308 2.78 18.80 -12.40
CA SER A 308 2.43 19.44 -11.11
C SER A 308 1.00 19.15 -10.63
N ARG A 309 0.13 18.57 -11.47
CA ARG A 309 -1.29 18.36 -11.13
C ARG A 309 -1.45 17.57 -9.83
N ARG A 310 -2.38 18.05 -9.01
CA ARG A 310 -2.81 17.39 -7.78
C ARG A 310 -3.82 16.29 -8.12
N ILE A 311 -3.41 15.04 -7.93
CA ILE A 311 -4.26 13.87 -8.16
C ILE A 311 -4.54 13.15 -6.83
N ARG A 312 -5.81 12.81 -6.61
CA ARG A 312 -6.28 11.91 -5.56
C ARG A 312 -6.64 10.55 -6.17
N TRP A 313 -5.80 9.57 -5.89
CA TRP A 313 -6.04 8.17 -6.28
C TRP A 313 -6.94 7.49 -5.25
N ILE A 314 -8.04 6.89 -5.71
CA ILE A 314 -9.02 6.22 -4.86
C ILE A 314 -9.25 4.81 -5.39
N HIS A 315 -8.97 3.83 -4.54
CA HIS A 315 -9.24 2.44 -4.86
C HIS A 315 -10.73 2.13 -4.69
N VAL A 316 -11.34 1.53 -5.69
CA VAL A 316 -12.68 0.93 -5.66
C VAL A 316 -12.55 -0.58 -5.75
N LYS A 317 -13.47 -1.31 -5.13
CA LYS A 317 -13.42 -2.77 -5.17
C LYS A 317 -14.13 -3.25 -6.43
N ALA A 318 -13.44 -4.05 -7.23
CA ALA A 318 -14.02 -4.73 -8.39
C ALA A 318 -15.17 -5.68 -8.00
N HIS A 319 -16.16 -5.81 -8.88
CA HIS A 319 -17.17 -6.88 -8.89
C HIS A 319 -17.85 -7.16 -7.55
N THR A 320 -18.15 -6.10 -6.79
CA THR A 320 -18.78 -6.27 -5.47
C THR A 320 -20.31 -6.42 -5.50
N GLY A 321 -20.94 -6.18 -6.67
CA GLY A 321 -22.41 -6.16 -6.81
C GLY A 321 -23.10 -5.03 -6.04
N LYS A 322 -22.32 -4.09 -5.49
CA LYS A 322 -22.81 -3.00 -4.66
C LYS A 322 -23.44 -1.91 -5.51
N GLN A 323 -24.41 -1.24 -4.92
CA GLN A 323 -25.22 -0.22 -5.60
C GLN A 323 -24.82 1.22 -5.22
N ASP A 324 -23.72 1.39 -4.48
CA ASP A 324 -23.17 2.71 -4.22
C ASP A 324 -22.60 3.32 -5.51
N TRP A 325 -22.52 4.65 -5.56
CA TRP A 325 -22.16 5.36 -6.79
C TRP A 325 -20.76 5.02 -7.29
N ARG A 326 -19.80 4.72 -6.39
CA ARG A 326 -18.44 4.38 -6.81
C ARG A 326 -18.42 3.03 -7.51
N SER A 327 -19.14 2.06 -6.96
CA SER A 327 -19.29 0.74 -7.59
C SER A 327 -20.01 0.86 -8.94
N LYS A 328 -21.12 1.60 -9.02
CA LYS A 328 -21.86 1.81 -10.28
C LYS A 328 -21.00 2.43 -11.38
N TRP A 329 -20.25 3.49 -11.08
CA TRP A 329 -19.42 4.15 -12.09
C TRP A 329 -18.17 3.35 -12.43
N ASN A 330 -17.65 2.54 -11.51
CA ASN A 330 -16.61 1.58 -11.84
C ASN A 330 -17.14 0.51 -12.81
N ASP A 331 -18.34 -0.02 -12.58
CA ASP A 331 -18.96 -0.99 -13.49
C ASP A 331 -19.22 -0.38 -14.88
N VAL A 332 -19.54 0.92 -14.98
CA VAL A 332 -19.63 1.61 -16.27
C VAL A 332 -18.28 1.65 -16.99
N ALA A 333 -17.19 1.94 -16.26
CA ALA A 333 -15.84 1.94 -16.82
C ALA A 333 -15.38 0.53 -17.24
N ASP A 334 -15.60 -0.49 -16.41
CA ASP A 334 -15.31 -1.91 -16.72
C ASP A 334 -16.05 -2.38 -17.97
N ASN A 335 -17.37 -2.13 -18.05
CA ASN A 335 -18.14 -2.50 -19.23
C ASN A 335 -17.67 -1.78 -20.50
N ALA A 336 -17.29 -0.51 -20.40
CA ALA A 336 -16.77 0.25 -21.53
C ALA A 336 -15.39 -0.28 -21.98
N ALA A 337 -14.47 -0.53 -21.04
CA ALA A 337 -13.14 -1.09 -21.31
C ALA A 337 -13.24 -2.49 -21.93
N ARG A 338 -14.10 -3.34 -21.36
CA ARG A 338 -14.38 -4.69 -21.86
C ARG A 338 -14.99 -4.67 -23.26
N SER A 339 -15.95 -3.77 -23.52
CA SER A 339 -16.55 -3.62 -24.86
C SER A 339 -15.50 -3.20 -25.89
N ALA A 340 -14.61 -2.27 -25.53
CA ALA A 340 -13.51 -1.86 -26.39
C ALA A 340 -12.48 -2.99 -26.65
N ALA A 341 -12.30 -3.92 -25.71
CA ALA A 341 -11.47 -5.11 -25.89
C ALA A 341 -12.09 -6.14 -26.86
N PHE A 342 -13.42 -6.16 -27.02
CA PHE A 342 -14.09 -7.04 -27.97
C PHE A 342 -14.04 -6.54 -29.41
N GLN A 343 -13.82 -5.25 -29.62
CA GLN A 343 -13.80 -4.60 -30.93
C GLN A 343 -12.49 -4.81 -31.71
N CYS A 344 -11.48 -5.45 -31.11
CA CYS A 344 -10.19 -5.76 -31.77
C CYS A 344 -10.21 -7.03 -32.62
#